data_AF-A0A3Q8V2F7-F1
#
_entry.id   AF-A0A3Q8V2F7-F1
#
_cell.length_a   1.000
_cell.length_b   1.000
_cell.length_c   1.000
_cell.angle_alpha   90.00
_cell.angle_beta   90.00
_cell.angle_gamma   90.00
#
_symmetry.space_group_name_H-M   'P 1'
#
loop_
_entity.id
_entity.type
_entity.pdbx_description
1 polymer ?
#
loop_
_entity_poly.entity_id
_entity_poly.type
_entity_poly.pdbx_seq_one_letter_code
_entity_poly.pdbx_strand_id
1 'polypeptide(L)'
;MYWVTPRHLAGDDGALAERIGDTLTGLGWHMWPTSRHTLLYVSPDGLRGAEWILAAYPFELGGLSVAWQLSARPHAASAMTEWNAYFTAGVPYEALADLVVALDAREVPDAGFEGPETVLNAVGAQGWIRDVDCPHTTAMDPGFSATVSLGLQPPLVQDADAHPDLMGWQAWAESVLGAPYLWCASFSASVPHDLVAAFASSLASPVPVPRRTVPKSAEGRLNVVRRS
;
A
#
# COMPACT_ATOMS: atom_id res chain seq x y z
N MET A 1 -19.05 9.90 -13.97
CA MET A 1 -18.19 9.03 -13.12
C MET A 1 -17.96 7.73 -13.86
N TYR A 2 -16.76 7.16 -13.81
CA TYR A 2 -16.43 5.89 -14.46
C TYR A 2 -16.39 4.77 -13.42
N TRP A 3 -16.97 3.61 -13.72
CA TRP A 3 -16.73 2.40 -12.94
C TRP A 3 -15.69 1.56 -13.68
N VAL A 4 -14.53 1.33 -13.07
CA VAL A 4 -13.36 0.75 -13.76
C VAL A 4 -12.80 -0.48 -13.07
N THR A 5 -12.20 -1.37 -13.87
CA THR A 5 -11.51 -2.58 -13.43
C THR A 5 -10.35 -2.88 -14.41
N PRO A 6 -9.22 -3.45 -13.97
CA PRO A 6 -8.90 -3.90 -12.61
C PRO A 6 -8.50 -2.75 -11.68
N ARG A 7 -8.70 -2.96 -10.38
CA ARG A 7 -8.49 -1.92 -9.35
C ARG A 7 -7.05 -1.43 -9.30
N HIS A 8 -6.07 -2.33 -9.43
CA HIS A 8 -4.65 -1.99 -9.43
C HIS A 8 -4.22 -1.04 -10.56
N LEU A 9 -5.03 -0.85 -11.60
CA LEU A 9 -4.78 0.13 -12.67
C LEU A 9 -5.63 1.40 -12.55
N ALA A 10 -6.57 1.45 -11.61
CA ALA A 10 -7.57 2.52 -11.53
C ALA A 10 -6.98 3.88 -11.11
N GLY A 11 -5.78 3.89 -10.53
CA GLY A 11 -5.16 5.08 -9.97
C GLY A 11 -5.90 5.61 -8.74
N ASP A 12 -5.51 6.81 -8.30
CA ASP A 12 -6.04 7.48 -7.10
C ASP A 12 -6.95 8.69 -7.40
N ASP A 13 -7.21 8.97 -8.67
CA ASP A 13 -7.90 10.14 -9.22
C ASP A 13 -7.54 11.51 -8.61
N GLY A 14 -6.31 11.63 -8.09
CA GLY A 14 -5.83 12.83 -7.41
C GLY A 14 -6.48 13.10 -6.05
N ALA A 15 -7.23 12.13 -5.51
CA ALA A 15 -7.97 12.25 -4.26
C ALA A 15 -7.32 11.45 -3.11
N LEU A 16 -6.12 10.89 -3.29
CA LEU A 16 -5.49 9.99 -2.31
C LEU A 16 -5.40 10.59 -0.90
N ALA A 17 -4.94 11.84 -0.78
CA ALA A 17 -4.82 12.50 0.52
C ALA A 17 -6.19 12.69 1.21
N GLU A 18 -7.18 13.17 0.47
CA GLU A 18 -8.54 13.43 0.96
C GLU A 18 -9.22 12.12 1.38
N ARG A 19 -9.20 11.09 0.52
CA ARG A 19 -9.86 9.79 0.78
C ARG A 19 -9.29 9.07 1.99
N ILE A 20 -7.97 9.08 2.15
CA ILE A 20 -7.33 8.43 3.29
C ILE A 20 -7.50 9.27 4.55
N GLY A 21 -7.43 10.60 4.45
CA GLY A 21 -7.73 11.49 5.57
C GLY A 21 -9.16 11.34 6.10
N ASP A 22 -10.15 11.23 5.21
CA ASP A 22 -11.54 10.96 5.56
C ASP A 22 -11.70 9.60 6.27
N THR A 23 -11.01 8.56 5.76
CA THR A 23 -11.02 7.22 6.34
C THR A 23 -10.44 7.25 7.77
N LEU A 24 -9.25 7.83 7.95
CA LEU A 24 -8.58 7.96 9.24
C LEU A 24 -9.43 8.76 10.24
N THR A 25 -10.01 9.88 9.80
CA THR A 25 -10.90 10.69 10.63
C THR A 25 -12.16 9.93 11.02
N GLY A 26 -12.74 9.15 10.10
CA GLY A 26 -13.88 8.27 10.36
C GLY A 26 -13.59 7.17 11.38
N LEU A 27 -12.34 6.70 11.46
CA LEU A 27 -11.84 5.77 12.48
C LEU A 27 -11.49 6.47 13.80
N GLY A 28 -11.64 7.80 13.89
CA GLY A 28 -11.37 8.57 15.10
C GLY A 28 -9.90 8.95 15.30
N TRP A 29 -9.04 8.80 14.28
CA TRP A 29 -7.66 9.23 14.36
C TRP A 29 -7.56 10.75 14.39
N HIS A 30 -6.59 11.26 15.13
CA HIS A 30 -6.37 12.70 15.28
C HIS A 30 -5.30 13.20 14.33
N MET A 31 -5.61 14.25 13.58
CA MET A 31 -4.70 14.89 12.63
C MET A 31 -3.96 16.06 13.27
N TRP A 32 -2.66 16.16 12.97
CA TRP A 32 -1.78 17.24 13.38
C TRP A 32 -0.91 17.67 12.19
N PRO A 33 -0.82 18.97 11.87
CA PRO A 33 0.21 19.45 10.97
C PRO A 33 1.59 19.36 11.66
N THR A 34 2.63 18.96 10.93
CA THR A 34 3.98 18.91 11.47
C THR A 34 4.79 20.15 11.11
N SER A 35 5.94 20.33 11.77
CA SER A 35 6.92 21.37 11.41
C SER A 35 7.53 21.19 10.02
N ARG A 36 7.35 20.02 9.39
CA ARG A 36 7.80 19.72 8.02
C ARG A 36 6.71 19.96 6.97
N HIS A 37 5.61 20.61 7.34
CA HIS A 37 4.45 20.83 6.47
C HIS A 37 3.81 19.53 5.93
N THR A 38 3.90 18.46 6.72
CA THR A 38 3.18 17.19 6.49
C THR A 38 1.92 17.13 7.35
N LEU A 39 1.04 16.18 7.06
CA LEU A 39 -0.16 15.90 7.87
C LEU A 39 0.00 14.54 8.54
N LEU A 40 0.16 14.52 9.86
CA LEU A 40 0.29 13.31 10.65
C LEU A 40 -1.04 12.97 11.32
N TYR A 41 -1.53 11.77 11.07
CA TYR A 41 -2.66 11.17 11.77
C TYR A 41 -2.12 10.16 12.79
N VAL A 42 -2.68 10.18 14.00
CA VAL A 42 -2.31 9.27 15.07
C VAL A 42 -3.56 8.57 15.58
N SER A 43 -3.48 7.25 15.77
CA SER A 43 -4.58 6.45 16.33
C SER A 43 -4.92 6.89 17.77
N PRO A 44 -6.15 6.65 18.26
CA PRO A 44 -6.57 7.04 19.60
C PRO A 44 -5.66 6.54 20.74
N ASP A 45 -5.01 5.40 20.55
CA ASP A 45 -4.06 4.81 21.51
C ASP A 45 -2.60 5.29 21.33
N GLY A 46 -2.32 6.10 20.31
CA GLY A 46 -0.99 6.65 20.04
C GLY A 46 0.00 5.67 19.38
N LEU A 47 -0.42 4.44 19.08
CA LEU A 47 0.49 3.38 18.64
C LEU A 47 0.66 3.31 17.11
N ARG A 48 -0.26 3.88 16.34
CA ARG A 48 -0.22 3.87 14.87
C ARG A 48 -0.14 5.30 14.34
N GLY A 49 0.63 5.47 13.28
CA GLY A 49 0.82 6.75 12.61
C GLY A 49 0.60 6.62 11.11
N ALA A 50 -0.07 7.60 10.52
CA ALA A 50 -0.20 7.74 9.07
C ALA A 50 0.16 9.18 8.69
N GLU A 51 1.19 9.36 7.87
CA GLU A 51 1.72 10.67 7.51
C GLU A 51 1.65 10.92 6.01
N TRP A 52 1.05 12.03 5.61
CA TRP A 52 1.09 12.53 4.23
C TRP A 52 2.37 13.34 4.01
N ILE A 53 3.30 12.80 3.22
CA ILE A 53 4.69 13.30 3.10
C ILE A 53 5.06 13.86 1.71
N LEU A 54 4.16 13.81 0.73
CA LEU A 54 4.44 14.05 -0.71
C LEU A 54 5.26 15.33 -1.02
N ALA A 55 5.08 16.39 -0.23
CA ALA A 55 5.74 17.68 -0.45
C ALA A 55 7.01 17.91 0.39
N ALA A 56 7.33 17.01 1.32
CA ALA A 56 8.29 17.28 2.40
C ALA A 56 9.54 16.40 2.38
N TYR A 57 9.52 15.26 1.68
CA TYR A 57 10.61 14.29 1.72
C TYR A 57 10.99 13.78 0.32
N PRO A 58 12.28 13.85 -0.07
CA PRO A 58 12.77 13.28 -1.32
C PRO A 58 12.94 11.76 -1.19
N PHE A 59 11.89 11.05 -0.78
CA PHE A 59 11.86 9.60 -0.78
C PHE A 59 11.07 9.12 -1.99
N GLU A 60 11.73 8.35 -2.84
CA GLU A 60 11.13 7.74 -4.03
C GLU A 60 11.14 6.22 -3.94
N LEU A 61 10.09 5.60 -4.49
CA LEU A 61 10.02 4.17 -4.79
C LEU A 61 9.82 4.01 -6.30
N GLY A 62 10.71 3.29 -6.97
CA GLY A 62 10.65 3.13 -8.43
C GLY A 62 10.71 4.45 -9.21
N GLY A 63 11.35 5.49 -8.67
CA GLY A 63 11.38 6.84 -9.28
C GLY A 63 10.09 7.65 -9.12
N LEU A 64 9.16 7.20 -8.26
CA LEU A 64 7.95 7.93 -7.90
C LEU A 64 8.04 8.43 -6.46
N SER A 65 7.65 9.68 -6.21
CA SER A 65 7.65 10.24 -4.86
C SER A 65 6.65 9.53 -3.94
N VAL A 66 7.10 9.18 -2.73
CA VAL A 66 6.24 8.62 -1.69
C VAL A 66 5.26 9.69 -1.21
N ALA A 67 3.99 9.33 -1.12
CA ALA A 67 2.91 10.21 -0.73
C ALA A 67 2.43 9.94 0.71
N TRP A 68 2.33 8.67 1.09
CA TRP A 68 1.94 8.24 2.44
C TRP A 68 2.99 7.34 3.08
N GLN A 69 3.22 7.55 4.37
CA GLN A 69 3.90 6.62 5.26
C GLN A 69 2.92 6.13 6.32
N LEU A 70 2.81 4.81 6.48
CA LEU A 70 2.20 4.18 7.64
C LEU A 70 3.30 3.68 8.57
N SER A 71 3.03 3.71 9.86
CA SER A 71 3.96 3.23 10.88
C SER A 71 3.19 2.70 12.08
N ALA A 72 3.82 1.78 12.79
CA ALA A 72 3.38 1.42 14.13
C ALA A 72 4.55 1.38 15.09
N ARG A 73 4.24 1.53 16.37
CA ARG A 73 5.16 1.31 17.49
C ARG A 73 4.53 0.31 18.46
N PRO A 74 5.34 -0.50 19.16
CA PRO A 74 4.82 -1.54 20.03
C PRO A 74 4.27 -0.95 21.35
N HIS A 75 4.82 0.18 21.79
CA HIS A 75 4.43 0.86 23.02
C HIS A 75 4.44 2.38 22.84
N ALA A 76 3.61 3.09 23.60
CA ALA A 76 3.51 4.56 23.53
C ALA A 76 4.84 5.27 23.86
N ALA A 77 5.66 4.66 24.71
CA ALA A 77 6.98 5.18 25.10
C ALA A 77 8.10 4.82 24.11
N SER A 78 7.85 4.00 23.09
CA SER A 78 8.86 3.63 22.10
C SER A 78 9.30 4.85 21.31
N ALA A 79 10.62 5.08 21.31
CA ALA A 79 11.25 6.18 20.58
C ALA A 79 11.27 5.95 19.06
N MET A 80 11.25 4.68 18.64
CA MET A 80 11.26 4.27 17.23
C MET A 80 9.97 3.55 16.86
N THR A 81 9.62 3.61 15.58
CA THR A 81 8.59 2.77 14.98
C THR A 81 9.14 1.37 14.76
N GLU A 82 8.31 0.35 14.98
CA GLU A 82 8.66 -1.06 14.77
C GLU A 82 8.83 -1.36 13.29
N TRP A 83 7.85 -0.89 12.50
CA TRP A 83 7.80 -1.11 11.07
C TRP A 83 7.25 0.13 10.37
N ASN A 84 7.55 0.23 9.08
CA ASN A 84 7.02 1.29 8.22
C ASN A 84 6.54 0.70 6.89
N ALA A 85 5.50 1.31 6.33
CA ALA A 85 5.03 1.03 4.98
C ALA A 85 4.88 2.35 4.21
N TYR A 86 5.22 2.34 2.94
CA TYR A 86 5.35 3.53 2.11
C TYR A 86 4.58 3.35 0.80
N PHE A 87 3.84 4.38 0.40
CA PHE A 87 2.95 4.34 -0.76
C PHE A 87 3.15 5.59 -1.60
N THR A 88 3.40 5.42 -2.89
CA THR A 88 3.51 6.55 -3.82
C THR A 88 2.13 7.13 -4.14
N ALA A 89 2.10 8.31 -4.76
CA ALA A 89 0.89 8.77 -5.43
C ALA A 89 0.46 7.74 -6.51
N GLY A 90 -0.83 7.71 -6.86
CA GLY A 90 -1.38 6.78 -7.85
C GLY A 90 -1.79 5.41 -7.31
N VAL A 91 -1.40 5.03 -6.09
CA VAL A 91 -1.92 3.81 -5.44
C VAL A 91 -3.44 3.92 -5.32
N PRO A 92 -4.23 2.90 -5.73
CA PRO A 92 -5.68 2.91 -5.56
C PRO A 92 -6.07 3.15 -4.09
N TYR A 93 -6.82 4.21 -3.84
CA TYR A 93 -7.12 4.63 -2.47
C TYR A 93 -7.92 3.58 -1.69
N GLU A 94 -8.66 2.69 -2.35
CA GLU A 94 -9.36 1.58 -1.67
C GLU A 94 -8.37 0.59 -1.03
N ALA A 95 -7.24 0.30 -1.68
CA ALA A 95 -6.27 -0.64 -1.13
C ALA A 95 -5.59 -0.08 0.12
N LEU A 96 -5.24 1.20 0.09
CA LEU A 96 -4.68 1.87 1.26
C LEU A 96 -5.74 2.07 2.36
N ALA A 97 -7.01 2.34 2.01
CA ALA A 97 -8.09 2.44 2.98
C ALA A 97 -8.37 1.09 3.67
N ASP A 98 -8.46 -0.02 2.91
CA ASP A 98 -8.66 -1.36 3.47
C ASP A 98 -7.50 -1.77 4.39
N LEU A 99 -6.26 -1.41 4.02
CA LEU A 99 -5.08 -1.59 4.88
C LEU A 99 -5.19 -0.79 6.19
N VAL A 100 -5.57 0.48 6.11
CA VAL A 100 -5.73 1.34 7.29
C VAL A 100 -6.82 0.81 8.21
N VAL A 101 -7.95 0.34 7.66
CA VAL A 101 -9.02 -0.30 8.43
C VAL A 101 -8.51 -1.58 9.10
N ALA A 102 -7.75 -2.42 8.38
CA ALA A 102 -7.16 -3.62 8.95
C ALA A 102 -6.14 -3.32 10.06
N LEU A 103 -5.37 -2.23 9.92
CA LEU A 103 -4.42 -1.75 10.92
C LEU A 103 -5.10 -1.21 12.19
N ASP A 104 -6.18 -0.45 12.02
CA ASP A 104 -6.96 0.11 13.13
C ASP A 104 -7.65 -0.98 13.96
N ALA A 105 -8.18 -2.01 13.28
CA ALA A 105 -8.88 -3.12 13.93
C ALA A 105 -7.97 -4.04 14.78
N ARG A 106 -6.63 -3.91 14.69
CA ARG A 106 -5.70 -4.74 15.46
C ARG A 106 -5.66 -4.31 16.92
N GLU A 107 -5.61 -5.25 17.84
CA GLU A 107 -5.28 -4.96 19.24
C GLU A 107 -3.78 -4.61 19.40
N VAL A 108 -2.90 -5.42 18.80
CA VAL A 108 -1.44 -5.25 18.85
C VAL A 108 -0.92 -5.05 17.43
N PRO A 109 -0.27 -3.91 17.11
CA PRO A 109 0.00 -3.53 15.73
C PRO A 109 1.19 -4.24 15.07
N ASP A 110 2.07 -4.85 15.86
CA ASP A 110 3.28 -5.60 15.43
C ASP A 110 3.14 -7.12 15.59
N ALA A 111 2.07 -7.61 16.24
CA ALA A 111 1.83 -9.03 16.38
C ALA A 111 1.19 -9.62 15.12
N GLY A 112 1.74 -10.68 14.54
CA GLY A 112 1.14 -11.38 13.39
C GLY A 112 2.20 -11.97 12.46
N PHE A 113 2.76 -13.11 12.85
CA PHE A 113 3.87 -13.77 12.14
C PHE A 113 3.41 -14.95 11.27
N GLU A 114 2.20 -14.90 10.71
CA GLU A 114 1.87 -15.87 9.66
C GLU A 114 2.85 -15.71 8.50
N GLY A 115 3.29 -16.79 7.87
CA GLY A 115 4.36 -16.70 6.87
C GLY A 115 3.96 -15.94 5.58
N PRO A 116 4.93 -15.74 4.66
CA PRO A 116 4.72 -15.11 3.36
C PRO A 116 3.55 -15.67 2.54
N GLU A 117 3.22 -16.95 2.75
CA GLU A 117 2.08 -17.63 2.13
C GLU A 117 0.73 -16.94 2.39
N THR A 118 0.56 -16.20 3.50
CA THR A 118 -0.67 -15.44 3.78
C THR A 118 -0.96 -14.40 2.69
N VAL A 119 0.08 -13.68 2.24
CA VAL A 119 -0.06 -12.66 1.18
C VAL A 119 -0.36 -13.32 -0.17
N LEU A 120 0.38 -14.38 -0.50
CA LEU A 120 0.22 -15.09 -1.77
C LEU A 120 -1.13 -15.79 -1.89
N ASN A 121 -1.64 -16.35 -0.78
CA ASN A 121 -2.97 -16.95 -0.74
C ASN A 121 -4.07 -15.91 -0.87
N ALA A 122 -3.89 -14.72 -0.27
CA ALA A 122 -4.86 -13.64 -0.35
C ALA A 122 -5.04 -13.13 -1.79
N VAL A 123 -3.94 -12.91 -2.53
CA VAL A 123 -4.03 -12.54 -3.95
C VAL A 123 -4.45 -13.71 -4.84
N GLY A 124 -4.03 -14.94 -4.53
CA GLY A 124 -4.46 -16.14 -5.25
C GLY A 124 -5.96 -16.39 -5.15
N ALA A 125 -6.58 -16.09 -3.99
CA ALA A 125 -8.03 -16.14 -3.82
C ALA A 125 -8.79 -15.13 -4.70
N GLN A 126 -8.12 -14.06 -5.14
CA GLN A 126 -8.64 -13.09 -6.11
C GLN A 126 -8.27 -13.42 -7.56
N GLY A 127 -7.63 -14.57 -7.82
CA GLY A 127 -7.28 -15.06 -9.15
C GLY A 127 -5.93 -14.58 -9.69
N TRP A 128 -5.08 -13.97 -8.85
CA TRP A 128 -3.69 -13.70 -9.23
C TRP A 128 -2.88 -15.00 -9.29
N ILE A 129 -1.82 -14.99 -10.09
CA ILE A 129 -1.04 -16.18 -10.43
C ILE A 129 0.33 -16.05 -9.74
N ARG A 130 0.77 -17.12 -9.08
CA ARG A 130 2.12 -17.20 -8.53
C ARG A 130 3.15 -17.26 -9.67
N ASP A 131 4.28 -16.58 -9.48
CA ASP A 131 5.39 -16.65 -10.42
C ASP A 131 5.95 -18.08 -10.49
N VAL A 132 6.33 -18.54 -11.68
CA VAL A 132 6.81 -19.92 -11.87
C VAL A 132 8.22 -20.12 -11.32
N ASP A 133 9.06 -19.09 -11.42
CA ASP A 133 10.45 -19.13 -10.96
C ASP A 133 10.53 -18.83 -9.45
N CYS A 134 9.60 -18.02 -8.94
CA CYS A 134 9.54 -17.55 -7.56
C CYS A 134 8.17 -17.79 -6.87
N PRO A 135 7.63 -19.03 -6.84
CA PRO A 135 6.24 -19.30 -6.42
C PRO A 135 5.95 -19.07 -4.93
N HIS A 136 6.98 -18.93 -4.11
CA HIS A 136 6.88 -18.70 -2.66
C HIS A 136 7.11 -17.24 -2.25
N THR A 137 7.43 -16.38 -3.21
CA THR A 137 7.73 -14.98 -2.92
C THR A 137 7.03 -14.01 -3.86
N THR A 138 6.54 -14.44 -5.03
CA THR A 138 5.98 -13.51 -6.02
C THR A 138 4.65 -14.00 -6.58
N ALA A 139 3.72 -13.06 -6.75
CA ALA A 139 2.48 -13.25 -7.49
C ALA A 139 2.19 -12.02 -8.37
N MET A 140 1.50 -12.24 -9.47
CA MET A 140 1.19 -11.24 -10.48
C MET A 140 -0.29 -11.31 -10.86
N ASP A 141 -0.85 -10.18 -11.27
CA ASP A 141 -2.18 -10.20 -11.89
C ASP A 141 -2.11 -10.96 -13.24
N PRO A 142 -3.22 -11.60 -13.70
CA PRO A 142 -3.23 -12.38 -14.94
C PRO A 142 -2.84 -11.58 -16.21
N GLY A 143 -2.95 -10.26 -16.15
CA GLY A 143 -2.54 -9.35 -17.21
C GLY A 143 -1.08 -8.94 -17.17
N PHE A 144 -0.30 -9.29 -16.13
CA PHE A 144 1.10 -8.88 -15.94
C PHE A 144 1.30 -7.35 -15.93
N SER A 145 0.42 -6.67 -15.22
CA SER A 145 0.37 -5.21 -15.04
C SER A 145 0.52 -4.78 -13.59
N ALA A 146 0.47 -5.71 -12.64
CA ALA A 146 0.81 -5.53 -11.24
C ALA A 146 1.42 -6.79 -10.66
N THR A 147 2.34 -6.57 -9.72
CA THR A 147 3.10 -7.61 -9.05
C THR A 147 3.15 -7.31 -7.56
N VAL A 148 3.11 -8.37 -6.76
CA VAL A 148 3.44 -8.35 -5.33
C VAL A 148 4.56 -9.34 -5.11
N SER A 149 5.67 -8.89 -4.51
CA SER A 149 6.87 -9.70 -4.34
C SER A 149 7.54 -9.46 -2.99
N LEU A 150 7.98 -10.54 -2.35
CA LEU A 150 8.84 -10.54 -1.19
C LEU A 150 10.29 -10.61 -1.65
N GLY A 151 11.06 -9.57 -1.34
CA GLY A 151 12.46 -9.48 -1.77
C GLY A 151 13.25 -8.54 -0.89
N LEU A 152 14.51 -8.30 -1.26
CA LEU A 152 15.40 -7.44 -0.50
C LEU A 152 14.79 -6.05 -0.29
N GLN A 153 14.78 -5.62 0.97
CA GLN A 153 14.21 -4.33 1.35
C GLN A 153 14.98 -3.17 0.68
N PRO A 154 14.28 -2.21 0.06
CA PRO A 154 14.92 -1.02 -0.49
C PRO A 154 15.65 -0.21 0.60
N PRO A 155 16.83 0.38 0.33
CA PRO A 155 17.66 1.04 1.36
C PRO A 155 17.00 2.18 2.15
N LEU A 156 15.98 2.83 1.58
CA LEU A 156 15.27 3.96 2.20
C LEU A 156 14.06 3.52 3.04
N VAL A 157 13.65 2.25 2.94
CA VAL A 157 12.58 1.68 3.76
C VAL A 157 13.15 1.40 5.14
N GLN A 158 12.54 1.99 6.18
CA GLN A 158 13.02 1.89 7.55
C GLN A 158 12.28 0.78 8.30
N ASP A 159 13.03 0.06 9.13
CA ASP A 159 12.54 -0.97 10.05
C ASP A 159 13.28 -0.83 11.39
N ALA A 160 12.66 -1.27 12.50
CA ALA A 160 13.35 -1.36 13.78
C ALA A 160 14.41 -2.48 13.77
N ASP A 161 14.17 -3.54 12.99
CA ASP A 161 15.18 -4.55 12.74
C ASP A 161 16.28 -3.99 11.85
N ALA A 162 17.49 -3.93 12.41
CA ALA A 162 18.68 -3.40 11.75
C ALA A 162 19.53 -4.49 11.09
N HIS A 163 19.07 -5.75 11.06
CA HIS A 163 19.81 -6.81 10.38
C HIS A 163 19.98 -6.49 8.88
N PRO A 164 21.14 -6.81 8.29
CA PRO A 164 21.31 -6.70 6.85
C PRO A 164 20.42 -7.73 6.14
N ASP A 165 20.16 -7.47 4.86
CA ASP A 165 19.48 -8.41 3.96
C ASP A 165 18.06 -8.83 4.38
N LEU A 166 17.37 -7.93 5.08
CA LEU A 166 15.96 -8.11 5.43
C LEU A 166 15.07 -8.16 4.18
N MET A 167 14.08 -9.06 4.21
CA MET A 167 13.12 -9.24 3.12
C MET A 167 11.83 -8.50 3.45
N GLY A 168 11.46 -7.53 2.61
CA GLY A 168 10.23 -6.75 2.72
C GLY A 168 9.30 -7.01 1.54
N TRP A 169 8.01 -6.85 1.77
CA TRP A 169 7.03 -6.94 0.69
C TRP A 169 7.02 -5.66 -0.14
N GLN A 170 6.93 -5.83 -1.45
CA GLN A 170 6.84 -4.75 -2.42
C GLN A 170 5.68 -5.04 -3.37
N ALA A 171 5.00 -3.98 -3.80
CA ALA A 171 3.95 -4.05 -4.79
C ALA A 171 4.07 -2.89 -5.76
N TRP A 172 3.82 -3.13 -7.04
CA TRP A 172 3.88 -2.10 -8.05
C TRP A 172 2.93 -2.42 -9.19
N ALA A 173 2.59 -1.40 -9.97
CA ALA A 173 1.89 -1.57 -11.22
C ALA A 173 2.60 -0.84 -12.37
N GLU A 174 2.58 -1.47 -13.53
CA GLU A 174 3.01 -0.92 -14.81
C GLU A 174 1.87 -1.11 -15.80
N SER A 175 1.64 -0.17 -16.72
CA SER A 175 0.57 -0.36 -17.71
C SER A 175 0.88 -1.49 -18.70
N VAL A 176 2.16 -1.58 -19.08
CA VAL A 176 2.77 -2.64 -19.87
C VAL A 176 4.16 -2.91 -19.31
N LEU A 177 4.63 -4.15 -19.44
CA LEU A 177 5.92 -4.57 -18.91
C LEU A 177 7.06 -3.65 -19.38
N GLY A 178 7.82 -3.09 -18.44
CA GLY A 178 8.94 -2.18 -18.68
C GLY A 178 8.53 -0.72 -18.92
N ALA A 179 7.25 -0.38 -18.84
CA ALA A 179 6.82 1.01 -18.77
C ALA A 179 7.15 1.61 -17.39
N PRO A 180 7.21 2.95 -17.27
CA PRO A 180 7.31 3.58 -15.95
C PRO A 180 6.18 3.11 -15.03
N TYR A 181 6.51 2.92 -13.75
CA TYR A 181 5.54 2.55 -12.75
C TYR A 181 4.38 3.55 -12.67
N LEU A 182 3.17 3.04 -12.51
CA LEU A 182 1.97 3.81 -12.20
C LEU A 182 1.93 4.19 -10.72
N TRP A 183 2.38 3.27 -9.88
CA TRP A 183 2.53 3.42 -8.44
C TRP A 183 3.41 2.30 -7.89
N CYS A 184 3.99 2.56 -6.72
CA CYS A 184 4.75 1.59 -5.93
C CYS A 184 4.30 1.63 -4.47
N ALA A 185 4.40 0.50 -3.79
CA ALA A 185 4.25 0.35 -2.36
C ALA A 185 5.36 -0.55 -1.82
N SER A 186 5.86 -0.24 -0.62
CA SER A 186 6.85 -1.08 0.06
C SER A 186 6.54 -1.17 1.55
N PHE A 187 6.66 -2.38 2.07
CA PHE A 187 6.46 -2.75 3.46
C PHE A 187 7.80 -3.22 4.01
N SER A 188 8.23 -2.66 5.14
CA SER A 188 9.43 -3.12 5.82
C SER A 188 9.26 -4.56 6.32
N ALA A 189 10.37 -5.24 6.60
CA ALA A 189 10.36 -6.66 6.94
C ALA A 189 9.53 -7.03 8.17
N SER A 190 9.40 -6.11 9.13
CA SER A 190 8.64 -6.31 10.36
C SER A 190 7.15 -5.99 10.22
N VAL A 191 6.66 -5.61 9.03
CA VAL A 191 5.20 -5.44 8.80
C VAL A 191 4.50 -6.81 8.87
N PRO A 192 3.47 -6.98 9.71
CA PRO A 192 2.68 -8.21 9.75
C PRO A 192 2.13 -8.63 8.38
N HIS A 193 2.30 -9.90 8.04
CA HIS A 193 1.95 -10.43 6.72
C HIS A 193 0.46 -10.35 6.41
N ASP A 194 -0.41 -10.38 7.43
CA ASP A 194 -1.85 -10.23 7.27
C ASP A 194 -2.26 -8.79 6.92
N LEU A 195 -1.51 -7.77 7.36
CA LEU A 195 -1.69 -6.39 6.88
C LEU A 195 -1.32 -6.26 5.40
N VAL A 196 -0.17 -6.82 5.01
CA VAL A 196 0.22 -6.86 3.60
C VAL A 196 -0.83 -7.62 2.78
N ALA A 197 -1.38 -8.71 3.31
CA ALA A 197 -2.43 -9.50 2.66
C ALA A 197 -3.74 -8.71 2.50
N ALA A 198 -4.13 -7.88 3.48
CA ALA A 198 -5.31 -7.01 3.36
C ALA A 198 -5.15 -6.00 2.21
N PHE A 199 -3.99 -5.34 2.13
CA PHE A 199 -3.65 -4.44 1.02
C PHE A 199 -3.66 -5.18 -0.33
N ALA A 200 -2.96 -6.32 -0.41
CA ALA A 200 -2.79 -7.08 -1.64
C ALA A 200 -4.12 -7.69 -2.14
N SER A 201 -4.94 -8.24 -1.24
CA SER A 201 -6.29 -8.72 -1.57
C SER A 201 -7.18 -7.59 -2.08
N SER A 202 -7.07 -6.39 -1.50
CA SER A 202 -7.83 -5.23 -1.96
C SER A 202 -7.41 -4.84 -3.37
N LEU A 203 -6.11 -4.72 -3.65
CA LEU A 203 -5.58 -4.45 -4.99
C LEU A 203 -6.05 -5.48 -6.03
N ALA A 204 -6.02 -6.75 -5.66
CA ALA A 204 -6.36 -7.86 -6.53
C ALA A 204 -7.88 -8.02 -6.75
N SER A 205 -8.71 -7.30 -5.99
CA SER A 205 -10.16 -7.42 -6.04
C SER A 205 -10.71 -7.13 -7.45
N PRO A 206 -11.58 -8.02 -8.00
CA PRO A 206 -12.19 -7.80 -9.31
C PRO A 206 -13.32 -6.77 -9.28
N VAL A 207 -13.74 -6.33 -8.09
CA VAL A 207 -14.88 -5.41 -7.90
C VAL A 207 -14.55 -4.04 -8.54
N PRO A 208 -15.37 -3.57 -9.50
CA PRO A 208 -15.14 -2.28 -10.13
C PRO A 208 -15.18 -1.13 -9.14
N VAL A 209 -14.30 -0.15 -9.34
CA VAL A 209 -14.17 1.02 -8.47
C VAL A 209 -14.57 2.30 -9.18
N PRO A 210 -15.14 3.28 -8.48
CA PRO A 210 -15.55 4.54 -9.07
C PRO A 210 -14.37 5.48 -9.24
N ARG A 211 -14.25 6.12 -10.41
CA ARG A 211 -13.20 7.09 -10.71
C ARG A 211 -13.74 8.34 -11.39
N ARG A 212 -13.23 9.50 -10.99
CA ARG A 212 -13.46 10.78 -11.69
C ARG A 212 -12.58 10.88 -12.94
N THR A 213 -11.33 10.47 -12.81
CA THR A 213 -10.32 10.42 -13.87
C THR A 213 -9.61 9.07 -13.82
N VAL A 214 -9.11 8.61 -14.96
CA VAL A 214 -8.33 7.37 -15.05
C VAL A 214 -6.91 7.71 -15.54
N PRO A 215 -5.87 6.96 -15.11
CA PRO A 215 -4.53 7.15 -15.62
C PRO A 215 -4.50 6.95 -17.14
N LYS A 216 -4.02 7.95 -17.88
CA LYS A 216 -3.92 7.88 -19.35
C LYS A 216 -3.02 6.72 -19.80
N SER A 217 -1.98 6.43 -19.04
CA SER A 217 -1.05 5.32 -19.29
C SER A 217 -1.71 3.95 -19.17
N ALA A 218 -2.83 3.82 -18.44
CA ALA A 218 -3.58 2.58 -18.29
C ALA A 218 -4.75 2.45 -19.31
N GLU A 219 -4.85 3.38 -20.26
CA GLU A 219 -5.86 3.32 -21.31
C GLU A 219 -5.70 2.05 -22.17
N GLY A 220 -6.81 1.38 -22.48
CA GLY A 220 -6.81 0.10 -23.19
C GLY A 220 -6.53 -1.13 -22.30
N ARG A 221 -6.14 -0.93 -21.04
CA ARG A 221 -5.95 -2.00 -20.03
C ARG A 221 -7.01 -1.95 -18.93
N LEU A 222 -7.63 -0.79 -18.74
CA LEU A 222 -8.82 -0.59 -17.93
C LEU A 222 -10.11 -0.85 -18.72
N ASN A 223 -11.00 -1.65 -18.16
CA ASN A 223 -12.36 -1.82 -18.61
C ASN A 223 -13.29 -0.83 -17.89
N VAL A 224 -14.05 -0.03 -18.65
CA VAL A 224 -15.09 0.85 -18.11
C VAL A 224 -16.42 0.11 -18.13
N VAL A 225 -16.88 -0.35 -16.97
CA VAL A 225 -18.08 -1.18 -16.81
C VAL A 225 -19.36 -0.34 -16.91
N ARG A 226 -19.33 0.91 -16.46
CA ARG A 226 -20.46 1.85 -16.54
C ARG A 226 -19.99 3.29 -16.61
N ARG A 227 -20.65 4.09 -17.46
CA ARG A 227 -20.59 5.56 -17.42
C ARG A 227 -21.88 6.06 -16.79
N SER A 228 -21.78 6.80 -15.68
CA SER A 228 -22.89 7.56 -15.10
C SER A 228 -22.75 9.03 -15.45
#